data_AF-A0A8T4RRY8-F1
#
_entry.id   AF-A0A8T4RRY8-F1
#
_cell.length_a   1.000
_cell.length_b   1.000
_cell.length_c   1.000
_cell.angle_alpha   90.00
_cell.angle_beta   90.00
_cell.angle_gamma   90.00
#
_symmetry.space_group_name_H-M   'P 1'
#
loop_
_entity.id
_entity.type
_entity.pdbx_description
1 polymer ?
#
loop_
_entity_poly.entity_id
_entity_poly.type
_entity_poly.pdbx_seq_one_letter_code
_entity_poly.pdbx_strand_id
1 'polypeptide(L)'
;MEIGTSDINSTAVIEDALMGIIMQRNNLVVNTSCNIDCVFCSRKFNPYQTKLFQKDFNLIRAEIGLFTPNKLIHINSAISTLTDGEPFIHPRIWDILALIRSKFPYRGLRNLNDKIKITTNGTLMTGNNLKKLEDLKGIILVHSVNSTDVDDFMKLTGVGRQAAEVAVSLPKRVTNFGITYSPSIVAMPEVVGYEGVERTLRDLVKEKSVKHLRVIMPTYTRFAAEAHQKMLHCDREKLENIIEGIRKSTDKMVVLYPIMPEDVNPKLEGLEHVGITKNDEILEIDGQRIFSRSEAMKYLHYPKKTLRIKFANEYGIRHAEIDPQQLRYESLVERDMNYDIGFDPINVSRIIDGHKKILIVTTDLAFKVVKAAFEKLQDWFPETRDHEYSYQIAKNDFYGGNVVSGGLLTVSDMRKAIKEFIDENGSPDLILTTRQPFDVLGRDIKRESIYSLLDEFKVKMIFL
;
A
#
# COMPACT_ATOMS: atom_id res chain seq x y z
N MET A 1 28.93 23.55 12.55
CA MET A 1 28.45 22.82 13.73
C MET A 1 28.34 21.36 13.28
N GLU A 2 29.35 20.57 13.60
CA GLU A 2 29.46 19.17 13.17
C GLU A 2 28.30 18.38 13.76
N ILE A 3 27.42 17.90 12.89
CA ILE A 3 26.36 16.97 13.26
C ILE A 3 27.04 15.62 13.39
N GLY A 4 27.26 15.17 14.62
CA GLY A 4 27.81 13.85 14.90
C GLY A 4 26.98 12.77 14.21
N THR A 5 27.54 12.16 13.17
CA THR A 5 27.04 10.93 12.58
C THR A 5 27.29 9.82 13.59
N SER A 6 26.32 9.56 14.47
CA SER A 6 26.34 8.34 15.26
C SER A 6 26.29 7.16 14.28
N ASP A 7 27.36 6.38 14.23
CA ASP A 7 27.40 5.06 13.60
C ASP A 7 26.42 4.14 14.33
N ILE A 8 25.14 4.29 14.02
CA ILE A 8 24.12 3.32 14.40
C ILE A 8 24.41 2.09 13.54
N ASN A 9 24.77 0.99 14.20
CA ASN A 9 25.07 -0.29 13.59
C ASN A 9 23.84 -0.77 12.76
N SER A 10 23.83 -0.42 11.47
CA SER A 10 22.62 -0.38 10.63
C SER A 10 22.03 -1.74 10.26
N THR A 11 22.74 -2.83 10.55
CA THR A 11 22.28 -4.20 10.28
C THR A 11 21.22 -4.66 11.28
N ALA A 12 21.43 -4.43 12.58
CA ALA A 12 20.48 -4.83 13.63
C ALA A 12 19.17 -4.02 13.60
N VAL A 13 19.23 -2.77 13.11
CA VAL A 13 18.07 -1.87 12.95
C VAL A 13 17.09 -2.40 11.89
N ILE A 14 17.62 -3.04 10.86
CA ILE A 14 16.85 -3.60 9.75
C ILE A 14 16.26 -4.96 10.16
N GLU A 15 17.01 -5.79 10.88
CA GLU A 15 16.60 -7.17 11.25
C GLU A 15 15.39 -7.21 12.20
N ASP A 16 15.33 -6.37 13.24
CA ASP A 16 14.21 -6.33 14.20
C ASP A 16 12.91 -5.79 13.57
N ALA A 17 13.01 -4.73 12.76
CA ALA A 17 11.87 -4.14 12.06
C ALA A 17 11.31 -5.11 11.00
N LEU A 18 12.19 -5.86 10.33
CA LEU A 18 11.81 -6.89 9.35
C LEU A 18 11.02 -8.03 10.02
N MET A 19 11.39 -8.50 11.20
CA MET A 19 10.69 -9.62 11.87
C MET A 19 9.20 -9.30 12.14
N GLY A 20 8.88 -8.08 12.55
CA GLY A 20 7.50 -7.63 12.72
C GLY A 20 6.70 -7.56 11.41
N ILE A 21 7.33 -7.07 10.34
CA ILE A 21 6.74 -6.97 9.00
C ILE A 21 6.52 -8.36 8.39
N ILE A 22 7.45 -9.28 8.60
CA ILE A 22 7.40 -10.67 8.11
C ILE A 22 6.24 -11.42 8.78
N MET A 23 6.14 -11.35 10.11
CA MET A 23 5.08 -12.04 10.85
C MET A 23 3.70 -11.45 10.56
N GLN A 24 3.58 -10.12 10.43
CA GLN A 24 2.26 -9.49 10.25
C GLN A 24 1.75 -9.56 8.80
N ARG A 25 2.64 -9.50 7.80
CA ARG A 25 2.24 -9.27 6.40
C ARG A 25 2.79 -10.31 5.39
N ASN A 26 3.49 -11.36 5.85
CA ASN A 26 4.17 -12.34 4.98
C ASN A 26 4.99 -11.66 3.87
N ASN A 27 5.66 -10.56 4.22
CA ASN A 27 6.45 -9.78 3.30
C ASN A 27 7.94 -10.10 3.48
N LEU A 28 8.54 -10.66 2.44
CA LEU A 28 9.92 -11.08 2.39
C LEU A 28 10.74 -10.09 1.57
N VAL A 29 11.62 -9.34 2.24
CA VAL A 29 12.65 -8.52 1.57
C VAL A 29 13.87 -9.40 1.33
N VAL A 30 14.13 -9.78 0.07
CA VAL A 30 15.26 -10.66 -0.28
C VAL A 30 16.57 -9.90 -0.52
N ASN A 31 16.48 -8.62 -0.92
CA ASN A 31 17.61 -7.72 -1.07
C ASN A 31 17.14 -6.26 -1.10
N THR A 32 18.08 -5.33 -0.94
CA THR A 32 17.88 -3.88 -1.11
C THR A 32 18.67 -3.30 -2.29
N SER A 33 19.48 -4.12 -2.96
CA SER A 33 20.23 -3.79 -4.17
C SER A 33 19.33 -3.77 -5.40
N CYS A 34 19.62 -2.92 -6.39
CA CYS A 34 18.83 -2.84 -7.63
C CYS A 34 19.76 -2.60 -8.82
N ASN A 35 19.41 -3.15 -9.99
CA ASN A 35 20.16 -2.98 -11.23
C ASN A 35 19.76 -1.75 -12.05
N ILE A 36 18.85 -0.92 -11.53
CA ILE A 36 18.38 0.30 -12.18
C ILE A 36 18.45 1.49 -11.22
N ASP A 37 18.52 2.70 -11.75
CA ASP A 37 18.68 3.94 -11.00
C ASP A 37 17.51 4.90 -11.25
N CYS A 38 16.29 4.47 -10.92
CA CYS A 38 15.08 5.26 -11.12
C CYS A 38 15.24 6.69 -10.59
N VAL A 39 14.84 7.68 -11.38
CA VAL A 39 14.87 9.09 -10.95
C VAL A 39 14.03 9.27 -9.68
N PHE A 40 12.83 8.69 -9.64
CA PHE A 40 11.90 8.75 -8.50
C PHE A 40 12.17 7.73 -7.38
N CYS A 41 13.32 7.05 -7.38
CA CYS A 41 13.58 6.02 -6.37
C CYS A 41 13.65 6.63 -4.97
N SER A 42 12.81 6.16 -4.04
CA SER A 42 12.81 6.61 -2.64
C SER A 42 14.17 6.47 -1.96
N ARG A 43 15.03 5.54 -2.41
CA ARG A 43 16.39 5.36 -1.88
C ARG A 43 17.28 6.60 -2.06
N LYS A 44 17.08 7.38 -3.13
CA LYS A 44 17.91 8.57 -3.41
C LYS A 44 17.75 9.67 -2.36
N PHE A 45 16.60 9.71 -1.69
CA PHE A 45 16.24 10.77 -0.73
C PHE A 45 15.80 10.19 0.62
N ASN A 46 16.18 8.96 0.94
CA ASN A 46 15.88 8.39 2.23
C ASN A 46 16.85 8.97 3.29
N PRO A 47 16.36 9.58 4.40
CA PRO A 47 17.22 10.03 5.50
C PRO A 47 18.13 8.95 6.06
N TYR A 48 17.68 7.70 6.01
CA TYR A 48 18.49 6.54 6.36
C TYR A 48 19.06 5.95 5.08
N GLN A 49 20.35 6.15 4.85
CA GLN A 49 21.08 5.32 3.90
C GLN A 49 21.09 3.89 4.47
N THR A 50 20.10 3.10 4.08
CA THR A 50 20.17 1.66 4.36
C THR A 50 21.35 1.10 3.58
N LYS A 51 22.19 0.35 4.28
CA LYS A 51 23.25 -0.39 3.61
C LYS A 51 22.60 -1.31 2.59
N LEU A 52 23.13 -1.30 1.37
CA LEU A 52 22.74 -2.28 0.36
C LEU A 52 23.12 -3.66 0.88
N PHE A 53 22.16 -4.57 0.95
CA PHE A 53 22.42 -5.94 1.36
C PHE A 53 21.67 -6.92 0.48
N GLN A 54 22.26 -8.11 0.38
CA GLN A 54 21.60 -9.32 -0.08
C GLN A 54 21.36 -10.16 1.17
N LYS A 55 20.11 -10.57 1.39
CA LYS A 55 19.79 -11.29 2.61
C LYS A 55 20.34 -12.71 2.53
N ASP A 56 21.00 -13.16 3.60
CA ASP A 56 21.47 -14.54 3.68
C ASP A 56 20.31 -15.52 3.52
N PHE A 57 20.56 -16.62 2.80
CA PHE A 57 19.51 -17.57 2.50
C PHE A 57 19.02 -18.36 3.71
N ASN A 58 19.87 -18.62 4.71
CA ASN A 58 19.42 -19.30 5.92
C ASN A 58 18.49 -18.40 6.72
N LEU A 59 18.77 -17.09 6.75
CA LEU A 59 17.85 -16.11 7.31
C LEU A 59 16.52 -16.09 6.52
N ILE A 60 16.56 -16.03 5.19
CA ILE A 60 15.34 -16.12 4.36
C ILE A 60 14.54 -17.40 4.67
N ARG A 61 15.21 -18.54 4.81
CA ARG A 61 14.57 -19.81 5.17
C ARG A 61 13.88 -19.71 6.54
N ALA A 62 14.53 -19.11 7.53
CA ALA A 62 13.96 -18.89 8.85
C ALA A 62 12.74 -17.96 8.80
N GLU A 63 12.79 -16.89 8.00
CA GLU A 63 11.68 -15.94 7.83
C GLU A 63 10.47 -16.57 7.13
N ILE A 64 10.69 -17.35 6.07
CA ILE A 64 9.66 -18.20 5.45
C ILE A 64 9.08 -19.19 6.47
N GLY A 65 9.92 -19.62 7.44
CA GLY A 65 9.56 -20.32 8.68
C GLY A 65 8.34 -19.72 9.39
N LEU A 66 8.29 -18.39 9.47
CA LEU A 66 7.39 -17.60 10.31
C LEU A 66 6.14 -17.07 9.58
N PHE A 67 5.96 -17.38 8.30
CA PHE A 67 4.79 -16.91 7.55
C PHE A 67 3.48 -17.38 8.19
N THR A 68 2.56 -16.44 8.35
CA THR A 68 1.22 -16.69 8.86
C THR A 68 0.39 -17.46 7.83
N PRO A 69 -0.36 -18.49 8.23
CA PRO A 69 -1.32 -19.18 7.37
C PRO A 69 -2.44 -18.27 6.85
N ASN A 70 -3.03 -18.66 5.72
CA ASN A 70 -4.00 -17.93 4.93
C ASN A 70 -3.68 -16.43 4.67
N LYS A 71 -2.41 -16.07 4.43
CA LYS A 71 -2.00 -14.72 4.01
C LYS A 71 -1.17 -14.73 2.73
N LEU A 72 -1.38 -13.74 1.87
CA LEU A 72 -0.64 -13.56 0.62
C LEU A 72 0.84 -13.42 0.92
N ILE A 73 1.69 -14.08 0.14
CA ILE A 73 3.14 -13.94 0.26
C ILE A 73 3.59 -12.79 -0.63
N HIS A 74 4.25 -11.80 -0.06
CA HIS A 74 4.83 -10.66 -0.78
C HIS A 74 6.35 -10.80 -0.84
N ILE A 75 6.95 -10.50 -1.99
CA ILE A 75 8.40 -10.42 -2.17
C ILE A 75 8.74 -9.00 -2.63
N ASN A 76 9.59 -8.33 -1.85
CA ASN A 76 10.01 -6.94 -2.05
C ASN A 76 8.79 -6.02 -2.28
N SER A 77 7.93 -5.94 -1.26
CA SER A 77 6.87 -4.93 -1.17
C SER A 77 7.20 -3.99 -0.02
N ALA A 78 7.76 -2.81 -0.31
CA ALA A 78 8.25 -1.86 0.69
C ALA A 78 7.07 -1.32 1.49
N ILE A 79 6.86 -1.83 2.70
CA ILE A 79 5.69 -1.46 3.52
C ILE A 79 6.05 -0.52 4.68
N SER A 80 7.33 -0.29 5.00
CA SER A 80 7.67 0.68 6.07
C SER A 80 9.10 1.22 6.08
N THR A 81 10.06 0.58 5.40
CA THR A 81 11.48 0.98 5.50
C THR A 81 11.99 1.75 4.29
N LEU A 82 11.16 2.02 3.28
CA LEU A 82 11.50 2.68 1.99
C LEU A 82 12.67 2.04 1.22
N THR A 83 13.00 0.78 1.50
CA THR A 83 14.30 0.20 1.17
C THR A 83 14.18 -1.18 0.56
N ASP A 84 13.63 -1.20 -0.66
CA ASP A 84 13.56 -2.40 -1.49
C ASP A 84 14.55 -2.32 -2.65
N GLY A 85 14.93 -3.51 -3.12
CA GLY A 85 15.74 -3.73 -4.31
C GLY A 85 14.98 -4.49 -5.40
N GLU A 86 15.68 -4.88 -6.46
CA GLU A 86 15.14 -5.75 -7.51
C GLU A 86 15.28 -7.22 -7.08
N PRO A 87 14.18 -7.96 -6.82
CA PRO A 87 14.28 -9.33 -6.32
C PRO A 87 15.04 -10.25 -7.27
N PHE A 88 14.92 -10.05 -8.59
CA PHE A 88 15.51 -10.96 -9.58
C PHE A 88 17.02 -10.80 -9.77
N ILE A 89 17.66 -9.82 -9.14
CA ILE A 89 19.13 -9.76 -9.07
C ILE A 89 19.71 -10.61 -7.92
N HIS A 90 18.86 -11.12 -7.02
CA HIS A 90 19.34 -12.02 -5.98
C HIS A 90 19.84 -13.33 -6.63
N PRO A 91 21.09 -13.77 -6.40
CA PRO A 91 21.67 -14.92 -7.11
C PRO A 91 20.89 -16.22 -6.89
N ARG A 92 20.14 -16.29 -5.78
CA ARG A 92 19.35 -17.46 -5.38
C ARG A 92 17.84 -17.24 -5.39
N ILE A 93 17.34 -16.25 -6.15
CA ILE A 93 15.90 -15.96 -6.22
C ILE A 93 15.08 -17.20 -6.58
N TRP A 94 15.57 -18.03 -7.50
CA TRP A 94 14.87 -19.24 -7.94
C TRP A 94 14.82 -20.32 -6.84
N ASP A 95 15.91 -20.48 -6.06
CA ASP A 95 15.93 -21.38 -4.91
C ASP A 95 14.95 -20.91 -3.82
N ILE A 96 14.87 -19.59 -3.61
CA ILE A 96 13.97 -18.98 -2.63
C ILE A 96 12.51 -19.23 -3.04
N LEU A 97 12.17 -18.99 -4.32
CA LEU A 97 10.84 -19.24 -4.84
C LEU A 97 10.47 -20.74 -4.79
N ALA A 98 11.41 -21.62 -5.10
CA ALA A 98 11.23 -23.06 -4.97
C ALA A 98 11.01 -23.48 -3.50
N LEU A 99 11.75 -22.88 -2.56
CA LEU A 99 11.57 -23.11 -1.13
C LEU A 99 10.19 -22.64 -0.65
N ILE A 100 9.75 -21.44 -1.04
CA ILE A 100 8.40 -20.94 -0.75
C ILE A 100 7.36 -21.92 -1.31
N ARG A 101 7.51 -22.33 -2.57
CA ARG A 101 6.56 -23.23 -3.22
C ARG A 101 6.53 -24.63 -2.60
N SER A 102 7.67 -25.13 -2.12
CA SER A 102 7.75 -26.41 -1.39
C SER A 102 6.98 -26.33 -0.07
N LYS A 103 7.14 -25.24 0.69
CA LYS A 103 6.44 -25.05 1.96
C LYS A 103 4.96 -24.68 1.80
N PHE A 104 4.64 -23.93 0.75
CA PHE A 104 3.30 -23.48 0.40
C PHE A 104 2.96 -23.93 -1.03
N PRO A 105 2.66 -25.22 -1.24
CA PRO A 105 2.35 -25.75 -2.56
C PRO A 105 1.18 -25.02 -3.21
N TYR A 106 1.30 -24.76 -4.52
CA TYR A 106 0.16 -24.26 -5.28
C TYR A 106 -0.87 -25.39 -5.39
N ARG A 107 -2.02 -25.20 -4.76
CA ARG A 107 -3.12 -26.16 -4.83
C ARG A 107 -4.32 -25.62 -5.62
N GLY A 108 -4.24 -24.36 -6.07
CA GLY A 108 -5.40 -23.67 -6.66
C GLY A 108 -6.56 -23.57 -5.66
N LEU A 109 -6.26 -23.63 -4.36
CA LEU A 109 -7.24 -23.66 -3.28
C LEU A 109 -7.44 -22.26 -2.70
N ARG A 110 -8.38 -22.14 -1.77
CA ARG A 110 -8.83 -20.90 -1.11
C ARG A 110 -7.80 -20.23 -0.19
N ASN A 111 -6.57 -20.72 -0.13
CA ASN A 111 -5.56 -20.27 0.84
C ASN A 111 -4.63 -19.23 0.22
N LEU A 112 -4.59 -18.02 0.78
CA LEU A 112 -3.76 -16.95 0.21
C LEU A 112 -2.26 -17.26 0.18
N ASN A 113 -1.74 -18.17 1.02
CA ASN A 113 -0.32 -18.56 0.97
C ASN A 113 0.08 -19.36 -0.27
N ASP A 114 -0.89 -19.90 -1.03
CA ASP A 114 -0.54 -20.61 -2.27
C ASP A 114 -0.16 -19.63 -3.39
N LYS A 115 -0.21 -18.32 -3.11
CA LYS A 115 0.04 -17.21 -4.02
C LYS A 115 1.26 -16.40 -3.62
N ILE A 116 2.01 -15.96 -4.63
CA ILE A 116 3.25 -15.19 -4.44
C ILE A 116 3.14 -13.92 -5.28
N LYS A 117 3.14 -12.77 -4.61
CA LYS A 117 3.17 -11.43 -5.22
C LYS A 117 4.60 -10.92 -5.24
N ILE A 118 5.11 -10.59 -6.43
CA ILE A 118 6.49 -10.15 -6.64
C ILE A 118 6.49 -8.83 -7.38
N THR A 119 7.16 -7.82 -6.84
CA THR A 119 7.37 -6.52 -7.51
C THR A 119 8.70 -6.52 -8.25
N THR A 120 8.69 -6.16 -9.53
CA THR A 120 9.90 -6.08 -10.36
C THR A 120 9.88 -4.87 -11.28
N ASN A 121 11.07 -4.39 -11.65
CA ASN A 121 11.27 -3.42 -12.71
C ASN A 121 11.20 -4.01 -14.13
N GLY A 122 11.07 -5.33 -14.26
CA GLY A 122 10.84 -6.00 -15.55
C GLY A 122 12.07 -6.23 -16.42
N THR A 123 13.22 -5.60 -16.13
CA THR A 123 14.43 -5.68 -16.98
C THR A 123 15.02 -7.08 -17.10
N LEU A 124 14.74 -7.96 -16.12
CA LEU A 124 15.17 -9.36 -16.13
C LEU A 124 14.07 -10.34 -16.57
N MET A 125 12.88 -9.87 -16.96
CA MET A 125 11.73 -10.72 -17.30
C MET A 125 11.81 -11.23 -18.76
N THR A 126 12.88 -11.97 -19.08
CA THR A 126 13.04 -12.68 -20.35
C THR A 126 12.01 -13.80 -20.51
N GLY A 127 11.84 -14.35 -21.72
CA GLY A 127 10.95 -15.49 -21.94
C GLY A 127 11.24 -16.69 -21.03
N ASN A 128 12.53 -16.99 -20.81
CA ASN A 128 12.96 -18.06 -19.91
C ASN A 128 12.55 -17.79 -18.46
N ASN A 129 12.70 -16.56 -17.98
CA ASN A 129 12.34 -16.20 -16.61
C ASN A 129 10.81 -16.16 -16.42
N LEU A 130 10.05 -15.71 -17.42
CA LEU A 130 8.59 -15.81 -17.41
C LEU A 130 8.13 -17.27 -17.38
N LYS A 131 8.79 -18.15 -18.14
CA LYS A 131 8.46 -19.57 -18.12
C LYS A 131 8.69 -20.20 -16.74
N LYS A 132 9.82 -19.89 -16.10
CA LYS A 132 10.09 -20.31 -14.72
C LYS A 132 9.02 -19.82 -13.72
N LEU A 133 8.55 -18.58 -13.87
CA LEU A 133 7.48 -18.05 -13.03
C LEU A 133 6.13 -18.74 -13.29
N GLU A 134 5.80 -19.03 -14.55
CA GLU A 134 4.60 -19.80 -14.89
C GLU A 134 4.63 -21.21 -14.27
N ASP A 135 5.77 -21.89 -14.33
CA ASP A 135 5.92 -23.25 -13.80
C ASP A 135 5.73 -23.32 -12.28
N LEU A 136 6.01 -22.23 -11.55
CA LEU A 136 5.71 -22.11 -10.12
C LEU A 136 4.21 -22.02 -9.81
N LYS A 137 3.40 -21.58 -10.79
CA LYS A 137 1.96 -21.27 -10.67
C LYS A 137 1.64 -20.24 -9.59
N GLY A 138 0.45 -19.63 -9.65
CA GLY A 138 -0.02 -18.72 -8.59
C GLY A 138 0.82 -17.46 -8.38
N ILE A 139 1.56 -17.01 -9.41
CA ILE A 139 2.34 -15.77 -9.36
C ILE A 139 1.45 -14.57 -9.68
N ILE A 140 1.57 -13.52 -8.86
CA ILE A 140 1.10 -12.16 -9.15
C ILE A 140 2.34 -11.31 -9.42
N LEU A 141 2.57 -10.97 -10.68
CA LEU A 141 3.69 -10.13 -11.10
C LEU A 141 3.26 -8.66 -11.09
N VAL A 142 3.77 -7.93 -10.11
CA VAL A 142 3.69 -6.46 -10.08
C VAL A 142 4.84 -5.91 -10.90
N HIS A 143 4.52 -5.17 -11.95
CA HIS A 143 5.53 -4.56 -12.82
C HIS A 143 5.52 -3.05 -12.67
N SER A 144 6.67 -2.48 -12.29
CA SER A 144 6.92 -1.04 -12.34
C SER A 144 7.24 -0.62 -13.78
N VAL A 145 6.20 -0.52 -14.61
CA VAL A 145 6.30 -0.22 -16.05
C VAL A 145 6.93 1.14 -16.27
N ASN A 146 6.40 2.18 -15.60
CA ASN A 146 6.78 3.60 -15.67
C ASN A 146 6.75 4.27 -17.07
N SER A 147 6.99 3.55 -18.17
CA SER A 147 6.80 3.99 -19.56
C SER A 147 6.59 2.80 -20.50
N THR A 148 5.79 2.96 -21.55
CA THR A 148 5.71 2.01 -22.69
C THR A 148 6.61 2.42 -23.87
N ASP A 149 7.34 3.53 -23.74
CA ASP A 149 8.34 3.97 -24.69
C ASP A 149 9.76 3.68 -24.17
N VAL A 150 10.61 3.11 -25.03
CA VAL A 150 11.96 2.66 -24.67
C VAL A 150 12.85 3.82 -24.23
N ASP A 151 12.81 4.94 -24.94
CA ASP A 151 13.68 6.07 -24.66
C ASP A 151 13.24 6.77 -23.37
N ASP A 152 11.94 6.92 -23.17
CA ASP A 152 11.39 7.46 -21.92
C ASP A 152 11.67 6.52 -20.73
N PHE A 153 11.56 5.21 -20.90
CA PHE A 153 11.94 4.25 -19.85
C PHE A 153 13.42 4.39 -19.48
N MET A 154 14.30 4.55 -20.47
CA MET A 154 15.73 4.78 -20.24
C MET A 154 15.98 6.09 -19.47
N LYS A 155 15.32 7.20 -19.83
CA LYS A 155 15.40 8.47 -19.08
C LYS A 155 14.98 8.30 -17.63
N LEU A 156 13.92 7.53 -17.39
CA LEU A 156 13.36 7.31 -16.05
C LEU A 156 14.21 6.41 -15.17
N THR A 157 14.98 5.47 -15.75
CA THR A 157 15.62 4.36 -15.02
C THR A 157 17.14 4.29 -15.15
N GLY A 158 17.74 5.00 -16.10
CA GLY A 158 19.17 5.00 -16.35
C GLY A 158 19.71 3.70 -16.99
N VAL A 159 18.85 2.80 -17.43
CA VAL A 159 19.29 1.51 -18.03
C VAL A 159 19.68 1.65 -19.49
N GLY A 160 20.46 0.68 -20.00
CA GLY A 160 20.74 0.55 -21.42
C GLY A 160 19.53 0.03 -22.23
N ARG A 161 19.54 0.31 -23.54
CA ARG A 161 18.45 -0.02 -24.48
C ARG A 161 17.96 -1.46 -24.40
N GLN A 162 18.87 -2.44 -24.36
CA GLN A 162 18.51 -3.86 -24.30
C GLN A 162 17.65 -4.19 -23.06
N ALA A 163 18.01 -3.65 -21.89
CA ALA A 163 17.24 -3.87 -20.66
C ALA A 163 15.89 -3.15 -20.69
N ALA A 164 15.85 -1.94 -21.26
CA ALA A 164 14.62 -1.19 -21.47
C ALA A 164 13.65 -1.92 -22.41
N GLU A 165 14.11 -2.47 -23.52
CA GLU A 165 13.28 -3.24 -24.46
C GLU A 165 12.65 -4.49 -23.81
N VAL A 166 13.39 -5.17 -22.92
CA VAL A 166 12.85 -6.30 -22.15
C VAL A 166 11.72 -5.84 -21.23
N ALA A 167 11.92 -4.75 -20.48
CA ALA A 167 10.92 -4.22 -19.55
C ALA A 167 9.68 -3.68 -20.27
N VAL A 168 9.86 -2.81 -21.27
CA VAL A 168 8.78 -2.15 -22.02
C VAL A 168 7.91 -3.15 -22.78
N SER A 169 8.48 -4.25 -23.29
CA SER A 169 7.71 -5.29 -23.99
C SER A 169 6.96 -6.26 -23.07
N LEU A 170 7.22 -6.23 -21.75
CA LEU A 170 6.65 -7.16 -20.78
C LEU A 170 5.11 -7.16 -20.73
N PRO A 171 4.39 -6.00 -20.72
CA PRO A 171 2.93 -5.97 -20.70
C PRO A 171 2.29 -6.83 -21.80
N LYS A 172 2.88 -6.80 -23.00
CA LYS A 172 2.43 -7.60 -24.15
C LYS A 172 2.82 -9.06 -24.01
N ARG A 173 4.08 -9.34 -23.66
CA ARG A 173 4.62 -10.72 -23.58
C ARG A 173 3.98 -11.57 -22.48
N VAL A 174 3.67 -10.98 -21.33
CA VAL A 174 3.12 -11.70 -20.17
C VAL A 174 1.74 -12.30 -20.46
N THR A 175 0.98 -11.76 -21.43
CA THR A 175 -0.30 -12.30 -21.89
C THR A 175 -0.21 -13.76 -22.37
N ASN A 176 0.97 -14.19 -22.82
CA ASN A 176 1.20 -15.55 -23.30
C ASN A 176 1.54 -16.56 -22.19
N PHE A 177 1.51 -16.13 -20.93
CA PHE A 177 1.84 -16.94 -19.76
C PHE A 177 0.67 -16.97 -18.79
N GLY A 178 0.51 -18.06 -18.04
CA GLY A 178 -0.47 -18.20 -16.95
C GLY A 178 -0.15 -17.37 -15.70
N ILE A 179 0.31 -16.12 -15.86
CA ILE A 179 0.76 -15.22 -14.79
C ILE A 179 -0.26 -14.10 -14.61
N THR A 180 -0.67 -13.85 -13.36
CA THR A 180 -1.49 -12.67 -13.04
C THR A 180 -0.61 -11.43 -13.09
N TYR A 181 -1.01 -10.43 -13.86
CA TYR A 181 -0.20 -9.25 -14.14
C TYR A 181 -0.82 -7.98 -13.56
N SER A 182 0.00 -7.17 -12.89
CA SER A 182 -0.39 -5.91 -12.24
C SER A 182 0.60 -4.79 -12.57
N PRO A 183 0.32 -3.98 -13.61
CA PRO A 183 1.18 -2.84 -13.92
C PRO A 183 1.01 -1.71 -12.91
N SER A 184 2.11 -0.99 -12.68
CA SER A 184 2.15 0.27 -11.95
C SER A 184 3.06 1.26 -12.67
N ILE A 185 2.73 2.54 -12.57
CA ILE A 185 3.59 3.64 -13.02
C ILE A 185 3.74 4.67 -11.92
N VAL A 186 4.92 5.28 -11.80
CA VAL A 186 5.08 6.58 -11.15
C VAL A 186 4.97 7.65 -12.23
N ALA A 187 4.02 8.57 -12.11
CA ALA A 187 3.79 9.60 -13.12
C ALA A 187 4.88 10.67 -13.05
N MET A 188 5.67 10.82 -14.13
CA MET A 188 6.86 11.67 -14.17
C MET A 188 6.79 12.72 -15.29
N PRO A 189 5.77 13.61 -15.29
CA PRO A 189 5.50 14.50 -16.41
C PRO A 189 6.65 15.48 -16.69
N GLU A 190 7.44 15.86 -15.68
CA GLU A 190 8.58 16.77 -15.84
C GLU A 190 9.80 16.08 -16.51
N VAL A 191 9.77 14.75 -16.67
CA VAL A 191 10.83 13.98 -17.33
C VAL A 191 10.40 13.51 -18.72
N VAL A 192 9.14 13.07 -18.87
CA VAL A 192 8.64 12.44 -20.12
C VAL A 192 7.47 13.19 -20.76
N GLY A 193 7.04 14.32 -20.20
CA GLY A 193 5.84 15.04 -20.62
C GLY A 193 4.55 14.38 -20.12
N TYR A 194 3.47 15.16 -20.03
CA TYR A 194 2.14 14.62 -19.76
C TYR A 194 1.67 13.71 -20.89
N GLU A 195 2.08 14.00 -22.13
CA GLU A 195 1.82 13.17 -23.31
C GLU A 195 2.50 11.80 -23.20
N GLY A 196 3.70 11.73 -22.62
CA GLY A 196 4.40 10.47 -22.35
C GLY A 196 3.69 9.63 -21.29
N VAL A 197 3.21 10.26 -20.22
CA VAL A 197 2.39 9.61 -19.19
C VAL A 197 1.08 9.10 -19.80
N GLU A 198 0.35 9.94 -20.51
CA GLU A 198 -0.92 9.58 -21.14
C GLU A 198 -0.77 8.44 -22.15
N ARG A 199 0.25 8.50 -23.03
CA ARG A 199 0.57 7.44 -23.99
C ARG A 199 0.80 6.10 -23.27
N THR A 200 1.60 6.11 -22.21
CA THR A 200 1.87 4.94 -21.38
C THR A 200 0.60 4.33 -20.81
N LEU A 201 -0.27 5.17 -20.22
CA LEU A 201 -1.53 4.69 -19.67
C LEU A 201 -2.45 4.12 -20.76
N ARG A 202 -2.58 4.80 -21.91
CA ARG A 202 -3.39 4.37 -23.05
C ARG A 202 -2.93 3.06 -23.64
N ASP A 203 -1.63 2.82 -23.69
CA ASP A 203 -1.08 1.56 -24.18
C ASP A 203 -1.34 0.43 -23.19
N LEU A 204 -1.13 0.65 -21.89
CA LEU A 204 -1.39 -0.36 -20.86
C LEU A 204 -2.86 -0.78 -20.80
N VAL A 205 -3.80 0.16 -20.93
CA VAL A 205 -5.24 -0.19 -20.93
C VAL A 205 -5.68 -0.92 -22.20
N LYS A 206 -4.86 -1.02 -23.26
CA LYS A 206 -5.16 -1.89 -24.41
C LYS A 206 -4.72 -3.34 -24.19
N GLU A 207 -3.77 -3.59 -23.30
CA GLU A 207 -3.18 -4.92 -23.13
C GLU A 207 -4.11 -5.90 -22.40
N LYS A 208 -4.39 -7.06 -22.99
CA LYS A 208 -5.35 -8.04 -22.43
C LYS A 208 -4.96 -8.55 -21.04
N SER A 209 -3.66 -8.60 -20.76
CA SER A 209 -3.09 -8.98 -19.45
C SER A 209 -3.40 -7.97 -18.34
N VAL A 210 -3.71 -6.73 -18.69
CA VAL A 210 -3.96 -5.65 -17.73
C VAL A 210 -5.44 -5.61 -17.38
N LYS A 211 -5.75 -5.77 -16.10
CA LYS A 211 -7.11 -5.70 -15.55
C LYS A 211 -7.33 -4.47 -14.68
N HIS A 212 -6.26 -4.04 -14.03
CA HIS A 212 -6.19 -2.81 -13.28
C HIS A 212 -4.83 -2.16 -13.50
N LEU A 213 -4.75 -0.86 -13.25
CA LEU A 213 -3.55 -0.05 -13.44
C LEU A 213 -3.40 0.91 -12.25
N ARG A 214 -2.23 0.86 -11.60
CA ARG A 214 -1.86 1.81 -10.55
C ARG A 214 -1.06 2.95 -11.13
N VAL A 215 -1.54 4.16 -10.91
CA VAL A 215 -0.84 5.41 -11.24
C VAL A 215 -0.45 6.05 -9.93
N ILE A 216 0.84 6.27 -9.72
CA ILE A 216 1.38 6.73 -8.44
C ILE A 216 1.93 8.13 -8.63
N MET A 217 1.50 9.06 -7.78
CA MET A 217 2.09 10.39 -7.69
C MET A 217 3.55 10.28 -7.23
N PRO A 218 4.49 10.98 -7.89
CA PRO A 218 5.87 11.05 -7.44
C PRO A 218 5.95 11.71 -6.06
N THR A 219 6.77 11.13 -5.19
CA THR A 219 6.96 11.61 -3.82
C THR A 219 8.44 11.79 -3.53
N TYR A 220 8.79 12.83 -2.79
CA TYR A 220 10.12 13.15 -2.31
C TYR A 220 10.11 13.62 -0.87
N THR A 221 11.21 13.38 -0.19
CA THR A 221 11.50 13.88 1.15
C THR A 221 12.17 15.25 1.05
N ARG A 222 12.28 15.97 2.18
CA ARG A 222 13.05 17.22 2.29
C ARG A 222 14.55 17.07 1.99
N PHE A 223 15.05 15.83 1.90
CA PHE A 223 16.45 15.52 1.57
C PHE A 223 16.71 15.49 0.06
N ALA A 224 15.66 15.58 -0.77
CA ALA A 224 15.82 15.73 -2.21
C ALA A 224 16.38 17.11 -2.56
N ALA A 225 17.41 17.14 -3.42
CA ALA A 225 17.92 18.39 -3.97
C ALA A 225 16.83 19.11 -4.78
N GLU A 226 16.84 20.44 -4.80
CA GLU A 226 15.80 21.25 -5.47
C GLU A 226 15.60 20.87 -6.94
N ALA A 227 16.68 20.67 -7.69
CA ALA A 227 16.62 20.20 -9.08
C ALA A 227 15.89 18.85 -9.21
N HIS A 228 16.03 17.99 -8.21
CA HIS A 228 15.36 16.71 -8.16
C HIS A 228 13.88 16.81 -7.75
N GLN A 229 13.56 17.72 -6.83
CA GLN A 229 12.17 18.03 -6.49
C GLN A 229 11.39 18.55 -7.71
N LYS A 230 12.03 19.38 -8.55
CA LYS A 230 11.46 19.85 -9.83
C LYS A 230 11.17 18.69 -10.78
N MET A 231 12.07 17.72 -10.91
CA MET A 231 11.82 16.52 -11.73
C MET A 231 10.67 15.65 -11.18
N LEU A 232 10.44 15.68 -9.88
CA LEU A 232 9.37 14.94 -9.20
C LEU A 232 8.07 15.74 -9.06
N HIS A 233 8.00 16.94 -9.62
CA HIS A 233 6.76 17.70 -9.62
C HIS A 233 5.73 17.01 -10.54
N CYS A 234 4.49 16.95 -10.06
CA CYS A 234 3.36 16.45 -10.82
C CYS A 234 2.11 17.16 -10.31
N ASP A 235 1.37 17.78 -11.23
CA ASP A 235 0.10 18.43 -10.95
C ASP A 235 -0.98 17.36 -10.86
N ARG A 236 -1.56 17.22 -9.66
CA ARG A 236 -2.57 16.21 -9.38
C ARG A 236 -3.82 16.39 -10.24
N GLU A 237 -4.30 17.62 -10.40
CA GLU A 237 -5.54 17.91 -11.14
C GLU A 237 -5.37 17.56 -12.62
N LYS A 238 -4.21 17.90 -13.21
CA LYS A 238 -3.89 17.51 -14.59
C LYS A 238 -3.83 15.99 -14.75
N LEU A 239 -3.20 15.29 -13.81
CA LEU A 239 -3.12 13.83 -13.86
C LEU A 239 -4.49 13.17 -13.66
N GLU A 240 -5.33 13.68 -12.76
CA GLU A 240 -6.70 13.22 -12.56
C GLU A 240 -7.53 13.40 -13.83
N ASN A 241 -7.42 14.53 -14.53
CA ASN A 241 -8.09 14.77 -15.80
C ASN A 241 -7.68 13.76 -16.89
N ILE A 242 -6.38 13.44 -16.99
CA ILE A 242 -5.87 12.41 -17.91
C ILE A 242 -6.46 11.04 -17.57
N ILE A 243 -6.40 10.66 -16.29
CA ILE A 243 -6.92 9.37 -15.81
C ILE A 243 -8.42 9.25 -16.07
N GLU A 244 -9.18 10.32 -15.84
CA GLU A 244 -10.62 10.36 -16.09
C GLU A 244 -10.94 10.23 -17.59
N GLY A 245 -10.17 10.89 -18.46
CA GLY A 245 -10.25 10.69 -19.90
C GLY A 245 -9.99 9.23 -20.32
N ILE A 246 -9.05 8.55 -19.66
CA ILE A 246 -8.77 7.13 -19.91
C ILE A 246 -9.88 6.23 -19.40
N ARG A 247 -10.39 6.46 -18.18
CA ARG A 247 -11.50 5.70 -17.57
C ARG A 247 -12.76 5.73 -18.43
N LYS A 248 -13.03 6.82 -19.15
CA LYS A 248 -14.15 6.90 -20.12
C LYS A 248 -13.99 5.98 -21.33
N SER A 249 -12.78 5.49 -21.61
CA SER A 249 -12.45 4.68 -22.78
C SER A 249 -12.14 3.22 -22.49
N THR A 250 -12.25 2.78 -21.23
CA THR A 250 -11.93 1.41 -20.82
C THR A 250 -12.80 0.95 -19.64
N ASP A 251 -13.09 -0.35 -19.61
CA ASP A 251 -13.69 -1.07 -18.49
C ASP A 251 -12.68 -1.40 -17.38
N LYS A 252 -11.38 -1.14 -17.60
CA LYS A 252 -10.30 -1.46 -16.66
C LYS A 252 -10.25 -0.45 -15.52
N MET A 253 -9.94 -0.95 -14.33
CA MET A 253 -9.78 -0.09 -13.15
C MET A 253 -8.45 0.65 -13.18
N VAL A 254 -8.46 1.98 -13.36
CA VAL A 254 -7.28 2.83 -13.28
C VAL A 254 -7.35 3.64 -11.98
N VAL A 255 -6.36 3.52 -11.10
CA VAL A 255 -6.39 4.10 -9.74
C VAL A 255 -5.19 5.02 -9.51
N LEU A 256 -5.45 6.25 -9.08
CA LEU A 256 -4.43 7.22 -8.70
C LEU A 256 -4.07 7.09 -7.22
N TYR A 257 -2.77 7.03 -6.91
CA TYR A 257 -2.22 7.00 -5.55
C TYR A 257 -1.49 8.31 -5.23
N PRO A 258 -1.60 8.81 -3.98
CA PRO A 258 -2.44 8.26 -2.92
C PRO A 258 -3.93 8.49 -3.18
N ILE A 259 -4.75 7.51 -2.82
CA ILE A 259 -6.21 7.62 -2.83
C ILE A 259 -6.61 8.54 -1.68
N MET A 260 -7.54 9.45 -1.94
CA MET A 260 -8.04 10.41 -0.97
C MET A 260 -9.53 10.15 -0.74
N PRO A 261 -9.89 9.08 0.00
CA PRO A 261 -11.30 8.81 0.27
C PRO A 261 -11.90 9.91 1.15
N GLU A 262 -13.14 10.30 0.85
CA GLU A 262 -13.85 11.34 1.61
C GLU A 262 -14.87 10.76 2.59
N ASP A 263 -15.31 9.51 2.38
CA ASP A 263 -16.20 8.77 3.26
C ASP A 263 -15.61 7.39 3.59
N VAL A 264 -16.30 6.59 4.41
CA VAL A 264 -15.97 5.17 4.62
C VAL A 264 -16.96 4.24 3.92
N ASN A 265 -17.93 4.77 3.17
CA ASN A 265 -19.06 3.99 2.69
C ASN A 265 -18.61 2.84 1.81
N PRO A 266 -19.11 1.61 2.03
CA PRO A 266 -18.68 0.37 1.38
C PRO A 266 -19.11 0.28 -0.09
N LYS A 267 -18.77 1.29 -0.88
CA LYS A 267 -18.98 1.38 -2.32
C LYS A 267 -17.86 0.69 -3.06
N LEU A 268 -18.21 -0.09 -4.06
CA LEU A 268 -17.23 -0.74 -4.93
C LEU A 268 -16.78 0.23 -6.04
N GLU A 269 -15.47 0.42 -6.15
CA GLU A 269 -14.82 1.21 -7.23
C GLU A 269 -14.45 0.36 -8.46
N GLY A 270 -14.63 -0.96 -8.36
CA GLY A 270 -14.07 -1.98 -9.26
C GLY A 270 -15.08 -2.73 -10.14
N LEU A 271 -14.61 -3.87 -10.66
CA LEU A 271 -15.26 -4.68 -11.69
C LEU A 271 -16.65 -5.20 -11.29
N GLU A 272 -17.49 -5.45 -12.28
CA GLU A 272 -18.78 -6.11 -12.08
C GLU A 272 -18.59 -7.49 -11.46
N HIS A 273 -19.27 -7.72 -10.35
CA HIS A 273 -19.26 -8.96 -9.60
C HIS A 273 -20.68 -9.46 -9.48
N VAL A 274 -21.08 -10.38 -10.39
CA VAL A 274 -22.35 -11.11 -10.32
C VAL A 274 -23.52 -10.19 -9.93
N GLY A 275 -23.79 -9.18 -10.76
CA GLY A 275 -24.90 -8.24 -10.56
C GLY A 275 -24.65 -7.10 -9.57
N ILE A 276 -23.45 -7.01 -8.98
CA ILE A 276 -22.97 -5.84 -8.23
C ILE A 276 -22.01 -5.07 -9.13
N THR A 277 -22.25 -3.77 -9.30
CA THR A 277 -21.47 -2.92 -10.21
C THR A 277 -20.80 -1.77 -9.46
N LYS A 278 -20.06 -0.95 -10.19
CA LYS A 278 -19.44 0.26 -9.65
C LYS A 278 -20.50 1.18 -9.03
N ASN A 279 -20.18 1.75 -7.87
CA ASN A 279 -21.04 2.62 -7.05
C ASN A 279 -22.13 1.92 -6.24
N ASP A 280 -22.33 0.61 -6.40
CA ASP A 280 -23.22 -0.13 -5.49
C ASP A 280 -22.65 -0.10 -4.07
N GLU A 281 -23.51 0.18 -3.09
CA GLU A 281 -23.14 0.24 -1.68
C GLU A 281 -23.50 -1.05 -0.96
N ILE A 282 -22.49 -1.77 -0.44
CA ILE A 282 -22.68 -3.01 0.31
C ILE A 282 -23.22 -2.69 1.70
N LEU A 283 -24.46 -3.08 1.99
CA LEU A 283 -25.09 -2.83 3.28
C LEU A 283 -24.84 -3.97 4.28
N GLU A 284 -24.96 -5.22 3.81
CA GLU A 284 -24.77 -6.41 4.65
C GLU A 284 -24.05 -7.53 3.88
N ILE A 285 -23.22 -8.30 4.58
CA ILE A 285 -22.64 -9.57 4.11
C ILE A 285 -22.97 -10.66 5.12
N ASP A 286 -23.63 -11.73 4.67
CA ASP A 286 -24.12 -12.84 5.51
C ASP A 286 -24.96 -12.37 6.72
N GLY A 287 -25.76 -11.32 6.51
CA GLY A 287 -26.60 -10.70 7.56
C GLY A 287 -25.84 -9.81 8.54
N GLN A 288 -24.53 -9.63 8.38
CA GLN A 288 -23.77 -8.65 9.17
C GLN A 288 -23.74 -7.30 8.44
N ARG A 289 -24.11 -6.24 9.15
CA ARG A 289 -24.00 -4.87 8.65
C ARG A 289 -22.54 -4.50 8.42
N ILE A 290 -22.29 -3.82 7.31
CA ILE A 290 -20.94 -3.42 6.90
C ILE A 290 -20.75 -1.92 7.14
N PHE A 291 -19.72 -1.59 7.90
CA PHE A 291 -19.38 -0.22 8.28
C PHE A 291 -18.57 0.48 7.20
N SER A 292 -17.50 -0.17 6.71
CA SER A 292 -16.54 0.45 5.79
C SER A 292 -16.16 -0.39 4.57
N ARG A 293 -15.54 0.25 3.57
CA ARG A 293 -14.91 -0.45 2.43
C ARG A 293 -13.87 -1.46 2.91
N SER A 294 -13.02 -1.07 3.86
CA SER A 294 -12.03 -1.98 4.45
C SER A 294 -12.68 -3.20 5.09
N GLU A 295 -13.80 -3.02 5.78
CA GLU A 295 -14.55 -4.13 6.37
C GLU A 295 -15.19 -5.02 5.29
N ALA A 296 -15.88 -4.44 4.30
CA ALA A 296 -16.46 -5.16 3.18
C ALA A 296 -15.41 -6.07 2.52
N MET A 297 -14.23 -5.52 2.23
CA MET A 297 -13.13 -6.26 1.62
C MET A 297 -12.63 -7.39 2.52
N LYS A 298 -12.55 -7.23 3.84
CA LYS A 298 -12.19 -8.34 4.75
C LYS A 298 -13.16 -9.51 4.61
N TYR A 299 -14.47 -9.24 4.54
CA TYR A 299 -15.49 -10.28 4.38
C TYR A 299 -15.46 -10.93 2.99
N LEU A 300 -15.34 -10.12 1.94
CA LEU A 300 -15.27 -10.60 0.55
C LEU A 300 -14.07 -11.53 0.30
N HIS A 301 -12.98 -11.35 1.04
CA HIS A 301 -11.78 -12.20 0.94
C HIS A 301 -11.77 -13.38 1.91
N TYR A 302 -12.80 -13.54 2.75
CA TYR A 302 -12.87 -14.67 3.66
C TYR A 302 -13.13 -15.96 2.87
N PRO A 303 -12.44 -17.08 3.15
CA PRO A 303 -12.51 -18.30 2.34
C PRO A 303 -13.82 -19.09 2.53
N LYS A 304 -14.97 -18.51 2.18
CA LYS A 304 -16.29 -19.16 2.17
C LYS A 304 -16.64 -19.74 0.80
N LYS A 305 -17.62 -20.65 0.75
CA LYS A 305 -18.17 -21.18 -0.52
C LYS A 305 -19.08 -20.15 -1.21
N THR A 306 -19.83 -19.40 -0.42
CA THR A 306 -20.85 -18.45 -0.88
C THR A 306 -20.94 -17.33 0.15
N LEU A 307 -21.16 -16.11 -0.32
CA LEU A 307 -21.52 -14.95 0.50
C LEU A 307 -22.87 -14.40 0.02
N ARG A 308 -23.72 -14.04 0.98
CA ARG A 308 -24.98 -13.34 0.73
C ARG A 308 -24.77 -11.86 0.91
N ILE A 309 -24.91 -11.09 -0.16
CA ILE A 309 -24.69 -9.65 -0.15
C ILE A 309 -26.03 -8.95 -0.31
N LYS A 310 -26.30 -8.00 0.59
CA LYS A 310 -27.36 -7.01 0.44
C LYS A 310 -26.69 -5.69 0.09
N PHE A 311 -27.13 -5.07 -0.99
CA PHE A 311 -26.55 -3.83 -1.48
C PHE A 311 -27.64 -2.86 -1.96
N ALA A 312 -27.31 -1.57 -2.01
CA ALA A 312 -28.15 -0.53 -2.58
C ALA A 312 -27.55 -0.02 -3.89
N ASN A 313 -28.41 0.18 -4.88
CA ASN A 313 -28.06 0.81 -6.15
C ASN A 313 -29.14 1.81 -6.60
N GLU A 314 -29.00 2.37 -7.80
CA GLU A 314 -29.97 3.32 -8.37
C GLU A 314 -31.41 2.78 -8.46
N TYR A 315 -31.60 1.44 -8.44
CA TYR A 315 -32.90 0.78 -8.47
C TYR A 315 -33.39 0.32 -7.07
N GLY A 316 -32.71 0.74 -5.99
CA GLY A 316 -33.05 0.43 -4.61
C GLY A 316 -32.24 -0.73 -4.01
N ILE A 317 -32.81 -1.39 -2.99
CA ILE A 317 -32.15 -2.51 -2.31
C ILE A 317 -32.22 -3.78 -3.16
N ARG A 318 -31.10 -4.48 -3.25
CA ARG A 318 -30.92 -5.74 -3.99
C ARG A 318 -30.17 -6.77 -3.15
N HIS A 319 -30.24 -8.02 -3.58
CA HIS A 319 -29.55 -9.14 -2.96
C HIS A 319 -28.83 -9.95 -4.03
N ALA A 320 -27.62 -10.41 -3.72
CA ALA A 320 -26.83 -11.30 -4.55
C ALA A 320 -26.26 -12.44 -3.71
N GLU A 321 -26.19 -13.64 -4.28
CA GLU A 321 -25.35 -14.71 -3.75
C GLU A 321 -24.12 -14.81 -4.65
N ILE A 322 -22.95 -14.58 -4.08
CA ILE A 322 -21.69 -14.62 -4.81
C ILE A 322 -20.83 -15.77 -4.30
N ASP A 323 -20.12 -16.44 -5.20
CA ASP A 323 -18.96 -17.23 -4.79
C ASP A 323 -17.78 -16.26 -4.68
N PRO A 324 -17.16 -16.09 -3.49
CA PRO A 324 -15.95 -15.27 -3.33
C PRO A 324 -14.81 -15.69 -4.26
N GLN A 325 -14.82 -16.91 -4.81
CA GLN A 325 -13.85 -17.35 -5.82
C GLN A 325 -14.14 -16.78 -7.22
N GLN A 326 -15.39 -16.39 -7.49
CA GLN A 326 -15.77 -15.66 -8.71
C GLN A 326 -15.47 -14.17 -8.61
N LEU A 327 -15.31 -13.62 -7.40
CA LEU A 327 -14.53 -12.39 -7.21
C LEU A 327 -13.12 -12.76 -7.66
N ARG A 328 -12.83 -12.50 -8.93
CA ARG A 328 -11.63 -13.02 -9.59
C ARG A 328 -10.41 -12.71 -8.73
N TYR A 329 -9.40 -13.54 -8.88
CA TYR A 329 -8.05 -13.38 -8.33
C TYR A 329 -7.44 -11.97 -8.50
N GLU A 330 -7.97 -11.18 -9.44
CA GLU A 330 -7.71 -9.76 -9.69
C GLU A 330 -8.15 -8.84 -8.52
N SER A 331 -9.15 -9.26 -7.73
CA SER A 331 -9.63 -8.62 -6.48
C SER A 331 -8.59 -8.61 -5.35
N LEU A 332 -7.60 -9.52 -5.38
CA LEU A 332 -6.47 -9.46 -4.43
C LEU A 332 -5.52 -8.30 -4.73
N VAL A 333 -5.48 -7.84 -5.98
CA VAL A 333 -4.78 -6.59 -6.27
C VAL A 333 -5.66 -5.41 -5.89
N GLU A 334 -6.98 -5.50 -6.06
CA GLU A 334 -7.96 -4.52 -5.52
C GLU A 334 -7.89 -4.38 -4.00
N ARG A 335 -7.54 -5.47 -3.28
CA ARG A 335 -7.32 -5.45 -1.84
C ARG A 335 -6.27 -4.41 -1.44
N ASP A 336 -5.13 -4.36 -2.13
CA ASP A 336 -4.09 -3.35 -1.84
C ASP A 336 -4.46 -1.94 -2.35
N MET A 337 -5.56 -1.84 -3.10
CA MET A 337 -5.93 -0.65 -3.84
C MET A 337 -7.15 0.10 -3.30
N ASN A 338 -7.77 -0.34 -2.20
CA ASN A 338 -9.02 0.29 -1.75
C ASN A 338 -9.21 0.30 -0.22
N TYR A 339 -8.12 0.30 0.54
CA TYR A 339 -8.21 0.52 1.99
C TYR A 339 -8.43 2.00 2.28
N ASP A 340 -9.55 2.31 2.94
CA ASP A 340 -9.68 3.54 3.73
C ASP A 340 -8.89 3.42 5.04
N ILE A 341 -9.54 2.94 6.10
CA ILE A 341 -9.01 2.83 7.44
C ILE A 341 -9.45 1.50 8.03
N GLY A 342 -8.53 0.85 8.76
CA GLY A 342 -8.87 -0.32 9.57
C GLY A 342 -9.64 0.10 10.82
N PHE A 343 -10.91 0.49 10.65
CA PHE A 343 -11.74 0.99 11.75
C PHE A 343 -12.71 -0.09 12.22
N ASP A 344 -12.66 -0.40 13.51
CA ASP A 344 -13.60 -1.32 14.17
C ASP A 344 -14.56 -0.49 15.04
N PRO A 345 -15.79 -0.24 14.57
CA PRO A 345 -16.68 0.71 15.23
C PRO A 345 -17.14 0.22 16.61
N ILE A 346 -17.23 -1.10 16.83
CA ILE A 346 -17.64 -1.69 18.12
C ILE A 346 -16.53 -1.52 19.15
N ASN A 347 -15.28 -1.78 18.76
CA ASN A 347 -14.17 -1.61 19.69
C ASN A 347 -13.88 -0.14 19.96
N VAL A 348 -13.98 0.73 18.95
CA VAL A 348 -13.81 2.17 19.14
C VAL A 348 -14.88 2.74 20.06
N SER A 349 -16.17 2.40 19.90
CA SER A 349 -17.23 2.89 20.80
C SER A 349 -17.00 2.51 22.26
N ARG A 350 -16.49 1.30 22.52
CA ARG A 350 -16.10 0.87 23.88
C ARG A 350 -14.85 1.58 24.42
N ILE A 351 -13.90 1.91 23.56
CA ILE A 351 -12.65 2.59 23.96
C ILE A 351 -12.94 4.02 24.42
N ILE A 352 -13.85 4.70 23.72
CA ILE A 352 -14.19 6.09 23.98
C ILE A 352 -15.20 6.27 25.13
N ASP A 353 -15.92 5.20 25.48
CA ASP A 353 -16.83 5.21 26.63
C ASP A 353 -16.10 5.65 27.91
N GLY A 354 -16.75 6.52 28.68
CA GLY A 354 -16.19 7.14 29.89
C GLY A 354 -15.18 8.29 29.65
N HIS A 355 -14.91 8.69 28.40
CA HIS A 355 -14.06 9.85 28.07
C HIS A 355 -14.91 10.97 27.44
N LYS A 356 -14.78 12.22 27.89
CA LYS A 356 -15.58 13.33 27.34
C LYS A 356 -14.87 14.04 26.19
N LYS A 357 -13.60 14.39 26.37
CA LYS A 357 -12.77 15.11 25.39
C LYS A 357 -11.84 14.16 24.67
N ILE A 358 -12.09 13.92 23.39
CA ILE A 358 -11.36 12.93 22.58
C ILE A 358 -10.57 13.67 21.50
N LEU A 359 -9.25 13.51 21.53
CA LEU A 359 -8.37 14.00 20.47
C LEU A 359 -8.05 12.86 19.50
N ILE A 360 -8.33 13.09 18.21
CA ILE A 360 -7.97 12.17 17.13
C ILE A 360 -6.80 12.77 16.37
N VAL A 361 -5.63 12.13 16.44
CA VAL A 361 -4.44 12.54 15.71
C VAL A 361 -4.30 11.69 14.45
N THR A 362 -4.33 12.35 13.29
CA THR A 362 -4.32 11.71 11.97
C THR A 362 -3.40 12.44 10.99
N THR A 363 -3.25 11.97 9.76
CA THR A 363 -2.52 12.70 8.70
C THR A 363 -3.47 13.50 7.83
N ASP A 364 -2.91 14.45 7.08
CA ASP A 364 -3.62 15.22 6.06
C ASP A 364 -4.37 14.31 5.08
N LEU A 365 -3.71 13.24 4.62
CA LEU A 365 -4.29 12.27 3.69
C LEU A 365 -5.50 11.52 4.27
N ALA A 366 -5.47 11.19 5.55
CA ALA A 366 -6.51 10.38 6.21
C ALA A 366 -7.57 11.23 6.93
N PHE A 367 -7.38 12.54 7.03
CA PHE A 367 -8.23 13.43 7.83
C PHE A 367 -9.71 13.32 7.47
N LYS A 368 -10.05 13.46 6.18
CA LYS A 368 -11.44 13.42 5.70
C LYS A 368 -12.11 12.09 6.02
N VAL A 369 -11.47 10.97 5.68
CA VAL A 369 -12.03 9.63 5.90
C VAL A 369 -12.12 9.25 7.38
N VAL A 370 -11.15 9.67 8.20
CA VAL A 370 -11.22 9.45 9.66
C VAL A 370 -12.37 10.24 10.26
N LYS A 371 -12.54 11.50 9.87
CA LYS A 371 -13.67 12.32 10.32
C LYS A 371 -15.01 11.68 9.93
N ALA A 372 -15.16 11.27 8.66
CA ALA A 372 -16.35 10.58 8.18
C ALA A 372 -16.63 9.26 8.92
N ALA A 373 -15.59 8.55 9.36
CA ALA A 373 -15.73 7.35 10.16
C ALA A 373 -16.32 7.65 11.55
N PHE A 374 -15.85 8.69 12.23
CA PHE A 374 -16.40 9.08 13.53
C PHE A 374 -17.80 9.69 13.42
N GLU A 375 -18.13 10.35 12.31
CA GLU A 375 -19.51 10.78 12.02
C GLU A 375 -20.41 9.56 11.83
N LYS A 376 -20.01 8.56 11.03
CA LYS A 376 -20.77 7.32 10.85
C LYS A 376 -20.86 6.47 12.13
N LEU A 377 -19.83 6.50 12.98
CA LEU A 377 -19.85 5.87 14.30
C LEU A 377 -21.00 6.42 15.15
N GLN A 378 -21.18 7.74 15.15
CA GLN A 378 -22.26 8.41 15.87
C GLN A 378 -23.66 8.06 15.36
N ASP A 379 -23.79 7.63 14.11
CA ASP A 379 -25.05 7.11 13.57
C ASP A 379 -25.32 5.67 13.98
N TRP A 380 -24.27 4.86 14.11
CA TRP A 380 -24.38 3.46 14.54
C TRP A 380 -24.54 3.32 16.05
N PHE A 381 -23.91 4.21 16.81
CA PHE A 381 -23.85 4.24 18.27
C PHE A 381 -24.19 5.65 18.77
N PRO A 382 -25.48 6.01 18.87
CA PRO A 382 -25.91 7.35 19.25
C PRO A 382 -25.36 7.85 20.59
N GLU A 383 -25.04 6.96 21.52
CA GLU A 383 -24.38 7.27 22.79
C GLU A 383 -23.01 7.94 22.60
N THR A 384 -22.37 7.75 21.44
CA THR A 384 -21.08 8.36 21.12
C THR A 384 -21.18 9.82 20.67
N ARG A 385 -22.40 10.38 20.58
CA ARG A 385 -22.63 11.79 20.18
C ARG A 385 -22.34 12.79 21.29
N ASP A 386 -22.34 12.35 22.54
CA ASP A 386 -22.13 13.23 23.71
C ASP A 386 -20.64 13.56 23.96
N HIS A 387 -19.73 12.98 23.17
CA HIS A 387 -18.30 13.26 23.25
C HIS A 387 -17.91 14.52 22.45
N GLU A 388 -16.91 15.24 22.96
CA GLU A 388 -16.28 16.37 22.29
C GLU A 388 -15.09 15.86 21.45
N TYR A 389 -15.31 15.66 20.15
CA TYR A 389 -14.26 15.23 19.21
C TYR A 389 -13.45 16.40 18.68
N SER A 390 -12.15 16.36 18.90
CA SER A 390 -11.17 17.25 18.28
C SER A 390 -10.25 16.47 17.34
N TYR A 391 -9.78 17.12 16.29
CA TYR A 391 -8.90 16.50 15.29
C TYR A 391 -7.63 17.31 15.13
N GLN A 392 -6.49 16.64 15.15
CA GLN A 392 -5.19 17.26 14.92
C GLN A 392 -4.45 16.53 13.80
N ILE A 393 -3.89 17.30 12.86
CA ILE A 393 -3.09 16.77 11.77
C ILE A 393 -1.63 16.68 12.21
N ALA A 394 -1.09 15.47 12.25
CA ALA A 394 0.34 15.24 12.34
C ALA A 394 0.97 15.35 10.94
N LYS A 395 1.77 16.40 10.75
CA LYS A 395 2.57 16.58 9.53
C LYS A 395 3.80 15.68 9.56
N ASN A 396 4.21 15.17 8.41
CA ASN A 396 5.44 14.39 8.30
C ASN A 396 6.65 15.34 8.23
N ASP A 397 7.01 15.95 9.35
CA ASP A 397 8.13 16.89 9.40
C ASP A 397 9.47 16.15 9.31
N PHE A 398 9.55 14.90 9.80
CA PHE A 398 10.76 14.10 9.73
C PHE A 398 11.21 13.80 8.30
N TYR A 399 10.35 13.23 7.46
CA TYR A 399 10.67 13.04 6.05
C TYR A 399 10.50 14.34 5.27
N GLY A 400 9.49 15.17 5.60
CA GLY A 400 9.20 16.42 4.91
C GLY A 400 8.96 16.26 3.41
N GLY A 401 9.20 17.32 2.63
CA GLY A 401 8.93 17.33 1.20
C GLY A 401 7.43 17.28 0.93
N ASN A 402 6.99 16.40 0.02
CA ASN A 402 5.58 16.16 -0.26
C ASN A 402 5.06 14.82 0.33
N VAL A 403 5.75 14.26 1.33
CA VAL A 403 5.32 13.02 2.00
C VAL A 403 4.08 13.26 2.85
N VAL A 404 2.99 12.56 2.53
CA VAL A 404 1.70 12.63 3.23
C VAL A 404 1.26 11.32 3.89
N SER A 405 2.06 10.26 3.78
CA SER A 405 1.72 8.92 4.28
C SER A 405 1.79 8.83 5.80
N GLY A 406 0.71 8.32 6.42
CA GLY A 406 0.64 8.03 7.85
C GLY A 406 1.66 6.99 8.29
N GLY A 407 1.93 5.96 7.47
CA GLY A 407 2.91 4.92 7.81
C GLY A 407 4.37 5.38 7.91
N LEU A 408 4.65 6.66 7.67
CA LEU A 408 5.98 7.26 7.75
C LEU A 408 6.11 8.31 8.86
N LEU A 409 5.10 8.49 9.73
CA LEU A 409 5.21 9.40 10.87
C LEU A 409 6.23 8.88 11.89
N THR A 410 6.91 9.81 12.56
CA THR A 410 7.78 9.53 13.71
C THR A 410 7.10 9.89 15.03
N VAL A 411 7.66 9.41 16.15
CA VAL A 411 7.25 9.85 17.50
C VAL A 411 7.41 11.35 17.63
N SER A 412 8.46 11.95 17.05
CA SER A 412 8.64 13.40 17.03
C SER A 412 7.54 14.16 16.27
N ASP A 413 7.07 13.63 15.13
CA ASP A 413 5.98 14.26 14.36
C ASP A 413 4.67 14.26 15.17
N MET A 414 4.35 13.12 15.80
CA MET A 414 3.15 13.00 16.64
C MET A 414 3.25 13.85 17.90
N ARG A 415 4.40 13.85 18.58
CA ARG A 415 4.65 14.69 19.76
C ARG A 415 4.36 16.14 19.47
N LYS A 416 4.90 16.66 18.37
CA LYS A 416 4.70 18.06 17.97
C LYS A 416 3.21 18.37 17.80
N ALA A 417 2.51 17.54 17.04
CA ALA A 417 1.07 17.73 16.80
C ALA A 417 0.25 17.69 18.10
N ILE A 418 0.49 16.71 18.98
CA ILE A 418 -0.22 16.60 20.25
C ILE A 418 0.08 17.80 21.16
N LYS A 419 1.34 18.21 21.22
CA LYS A 419 1.76 19.36 22.03
C LYS A 419 1.11 20.65 21.55
N GLU A 420 1.12 20.92 20.25
CA GLU A 420 0.44 22.08 19.65
C GLU A 420 -1.04 22.10 20.04
N PHE A 421 -1.73 20.96 19.94
CA PHE A 421 -3.13 20.87 20.37
C PHE A 421 -3.33 21.18 21.85
N ILE A 422 -2.52 20.58 22.74
CA ILE A 422 -2.64 20.74 24.19
C ILE A 422 -2.33 22.19 24.62
N ASP A 423 -1.30 22.80 24.03
CA ASP A 423 -0.91 24.17 24.33
C ASP A 423 -2.02 25.18 23.96
N GLU A 424 -2.79 24.90 22.89
CA GLU A 424 -3.88 25.77 22.42
C GLU A 424 -5.25 25.47 23.06
N ASN A 425 -5.57 24.19 23.31
CA ASN A 425 -6.94 23.74 23.64
C ASN A 425 -7.04 23.08 25.02
N GLY A 426 -5.91 22.86 25.69
CA GLY A 426 -5.82 22.10 26.94
C GLY A 426 -5.79 20.58 26.74
N SER A 427 -5.60 19.85 27.83
CA SER A 427 -5.45 18.39 27.80
C SER A 427 -6.77 17.67 27.47
N PRO A 428 -6.77 16.71 26.52
CA PRO A 428 -7.90 15.83 26.29
C PRO A 428 -7.94 14.70 27.34
N ASP A 429 -9.06 13.97 27.41
CA ASP A 429 -9.22 12.80 28.28
C ASP A 429 -8.65 11.52 27.63
N LEU A 430 -8.63 11.49 26.30
CA LEU A 430 -8.21 10.36 25.47
C LEU A 430 -7.61 10.86 24.15
N ILE A 431 -6.49 10.25 23.73
CA ILE A 431 -5.92 10.45 22.41
C ILE A 431 -6.03 9.16 21.60
N LEU A 432 -6.58 9.24 20.38
CA LEU A 432 -6.65 8.15 19.40
C LEU A 432 -5.71 8.47 18.24
N THR A 433 -4.86 7.52 17.84
CA THR A 433 -4.00 7.68 16.66
C THR A 433 -3.60 6.35 16.03
N THR A 434 -2.89 6.38 14.90
CA THR A 434 -2.53 5.18 14.13
C THR A 434 -1.35 4.41 14.73
N ARG A 435 -1.40 3.08 14.75
CA ARG A 435 -0.24 2.23 15.04
C ARG A 435 0.66 2.00 13.83
N GLN A 436 0.21 2.32 12.61
CA GLN A 436 0.88 1.95 11.37
C GLN A 436 2.37 2.33 11.23
N PRO A 437 2.85 3.49 11.73
CA PRO A 437 4.25 3.87 11.59
C PRO A 437 5.23 3.09 12.49
N PHE A 438 4.74 2.29 13.44
CA PHE A 438 5.55 1.69 14.50
C PHE A 438 5.73 0.19 14.30
N ASP A 439 6.90 -0.31 14.74
CA ASP A 439 7.19 -1.74 14.75
C ASP A 439 6.36 -2.51 15.79
N VAL A 440 6.60 -3.82 15.90
CA VAL A 440 5.92 -4.69 16.89
C VAL A 440 6.18 -4.27 18.33
N LEU A 441 7.29 -3.58 18.61
CA LEU A 441 7.64 -3.04 19.92
C LEU A 441 7.16 -1.59 20.12
N GLY A 442 6.44 -1.02 19.15
CA GLY A 442 5.95 0.35 19.21
C GLY A 442 7.02 1.40 18.92
N ARG A 443 8.12 1.02 18.25
CA ARG A 443 9.20 1.96 17.92
C ARG A 443 9.05 2.49 16.50
N ASP A 444 9.33 3.77 16.30
CA ASP A 444 9.39 4.37 14.96
C ASP A 444 10.73 4.05 14.26
N ILE A 445 10.93 4.64 13.08
CA ILE A 445 12.18 4.49 12.31
C ILE A 445 13.42 5.05 13.03
N LYS A 446 13.26 5.99 13.99
CA LYS A 446 14.33 6.51 14.85
C LYS A 446 14.55 5.64 16.09
N ARG A 447 13.83 4.51 16.21
CA ARG A 447 13.76 3.62 17.38
C ARG A 447 13.16 4.27 18.63
N GLU A 448 12.52 5.41 18.46
CA GLU A 448 11.84 6.08 19.55
C GLU A 448 10.54 5.34 19.85
N SER A 449 10.33 5.01 21.12
CA SER A 449 9.14 4.28 21.56
C SER A 449 7.94 5.21 21.61
N ILE A 450 6.84 4.83 20.97
CA ILE A 450 5.58 5.56 21.04
C ILE A 450 5.05 5.68 22.47
N TYR A 451 5.41 4.74 23.34
CA TYR A 451 5.03 4.76 24.75
C TYR A 451 5.66 5.94 25.50
N SER A 452 6.73 6.57 24.98
CA SER A 452 7.26 7.80 25.59
C SER A 452 6.25 8.94 25.58
N LEU A 453 5.30 8.94 24.63
CA LEU A 453 4.23 9.96 24.58
C LEU A 453 3.24 9.80 25.74
N LEU A 454 3.02 8.57 26.21
CA LEU A 454 2.17 8.31 27.38
C LEU A 454 2.78 8.95 28.63
N ASP A 455 4.09 8.79 28.82
CA ASP A 455 4.82 9.33 29.97
C ASP A 455 4.91 10.86 29.93
N GLU A 456 5.08 11.42 28.73
CA GLU A 456 5.24 12.86 28.51
C GLU A 456 3.94 13.63 28.73
N PHE A 457 2.85 13.20 28.09
CA PHE A 457 1.58 13.93 28.15
C PHE A 457 0.70 13.54 29.33
N LYS A 458 0.95 12.36 29.95
CA LYS A 458 0.13 11.82 31.04
C LYS A 458 -1.37 11.73 30.71
N VAL A 459 -1.68 11.55 29.42
CA VAL A 459 -3.03 11.32 28.90
C VAL A 459 -3.10 9.88 28.39
N LYS A 460 -4.26 9.23 28.55
CA LYS A 460 -4.48 7.90 27.98
C LYS A 460 -4.42 7.99 26.45
N MET A 461 -3.56 7.18 25.84
CA MET A 461 -3.47 7.08 24.37
C MET A 461 -3.77 5.67 23.90
N ILE A 462 -4.55 5.54 22.84
CA ILE A 462 -4.88 4.28 22.19
C ILE A 462 -4.46 4.34 20.72
N PHE A 463 -3.79 3.29 20.27
CA PHE A 463 -3.28 3.16 18.91
C PHE A 463 -4.17 2.19 18.13
N LEU A 464 -4.90 2.74 17.15
CA LEU A 464 -5.84 2.05 16.27
C LEU A 464 -5.14 1.37 15.08
#